data_AF-A0A151MZ07-F1
#
_entry.id   AF-A0A151MZ07-F1
#
_cell.length_a   1.000
_cell.length_b   1.000
_cell.length_c   1.000
_cell.angle_alpha   90.00
_cell.angle_beta   90.00
_cell.angle_gamma   90.00
#
_symmetry.space_group_name_H-M   'P 1'
#
loop_
_entity.id
_entity.type
_entity.pdbx_description
1 polymer ?
#
loop_
_entity_poly.entity_id
_entity_poly.type
_entity_poly.pdbx_seq_one_letter_code
_entity_poly.pdbx_strand_id
1 'polypeptide(L)'
;MRLLYQGISREGKGRHLYLQERKQKSPEDKFSYPMLSSWEYGWRLGGVITEGKAPAHAKSRIVRDTFYIKNGIFHHPSKSDKLS
;
A
#
# COMPACT_ATOMS: atom_id res chain seq x y z
N MET A 1 -3.17 25.33 -5.97
CA MET A 1 -4.32 26.14 -5.49
C MET A 1 -5.41 26.39 -6.55
N ARG A 2 -5.16 26.15 -7.84
CA ARG A 2 -6.10 26.51 -8.92
C ARG A 2 -7.49 25.88 -8.80
N LEU A 3 -7.57 24.60 -8.43
CA LEU A 3 -8.84 23.85 -8.33
C LEU A 3 -9.77 24.35 -7.21
N LEU A 4 -9.22 24.84 -6.10
CA LEU A 4 -10.01 25.22 -4.93
C LEU A 4 -11.00 26.35 -5.23
N TYR A 5 -10.58 27.29 -6.08
CA TYR A 5 -11.34 28.50 -6.43
C TYR A 5 -12.03 28.40 -7.80
N GLN A 6 -12.01 27.21 -8.43
CA GLN A 6 -12.57 27.03 -9.77
C GLN A 6 -13.95 26.37 -9.71
N GLY A 7 -15.01 27.20 -9.78
CA GLY A 7 -16.40 26.75 -9.81
C GLY A 7 -17.00 26.49 -8.42
N ILE A 8 -18.20 25.91 -8.40
CA ILE A 8 -19.03 25.76 -7.19
C ILE A 8 -19.03 24.31 -6.69
N SER A 9 -18.90 24.14 -5.37
CA SER A 9 -18.82 22.81 -4.73
C SER A 9 -20.04 21.92 -4.97
N ARG A 10 -21.23 22.50 -5.09
CA ARG A 10 -22.48 21.76 -5.31
C ARG A 10 -22.54 21.06 -6.68
N GLU A 11 -21.79 21.58 -7.66
CA GLU A 11 -21.66 21.01 -9.01
C GLU A 11 -20.47 20.04 -9.12
N GLY A 12 -19.89 19.64 -7.99
CA GLY A 12 -18.71 18.78 -7.94
C GLY A 12 -17.38 19.49 -8.27
N LYS A 13 -17.39 20.82 -8.47
CA LYS A 13 -16.19 21.62 -8.78
C LYS A 13 -15.60 22.28 -7.52
N GLY A 14 -14.63 23.17 -7.69
CA GLY A 14 -14.07 24.00 -6.62
C GLY A 14 -13.50 23.17 -5.48
N ARG A 15 -13.99 23.43 -4.27
CA ARG A 15 -13.59 22.75 -3.04
C ARG A 15 -13.82 21.24 -3.07
N HIS A 16 -14.94 20.77 -3.63
CA HIS A 16 -15.23 19.34 -3.70
C HIS A 16 -14.15 18.61 -4.51
N LEU A 17 -13.90 19.07 -5.74
CA LEU A 17 -12.88 18.51 -6.63
C LEU A 17 -11.48 18.61 -6.03
N TYR A 18 -11.14 19.76 -5.43
CA TYR A 18 -9.85 19.94 -4.76
C TYR A 18 -9.61 18.92 -3.66
N LEU A 19 -10.62 18.64 -2.83
CA LEU A 19 -10.49 17.68 -1.74
C LEU A 19 -10.39 16.24 -2.26
N GLN A 20 -11.13 15.90 -3.32
CA GLN A 20 -11.00 14.59 -3.97
C GLN A 20 -9.59 14.37 -4.52
N GLU A 21 -9.06 15.33 -5.29
CA GLU A 21 -7.69 15.31 -5.80
C GLU A 21 -6.66 15.25 -4.67
N ARG A 22 -6.83 16.08 -3.63
CA ARG A 22 -5.93 16.09 -2.47
C ARG A 22 -5.93 14.75 -1.74
N LYS A 23 -7.05 14.02 -1.69
CA LYS A 23 -7.11 12.71 -1.02
C LYS A 23 -6.18 11.68 -1.67
N GLN A 24 -5.98 11.75 -2.99
CA GLN A 24 -5.13 10.83 -3.74
C GLN A 24 -3.63 11.08 -3.55
N LYS A 25 -3.25 12.25 -3.05
CA LYS A 25 -1.85 12.58 -2.77
C LYS A 25 -1.36 11.90 -1.50
N SER A 26 -0.08 11.56 -1.47
CA SER A 26 0.56 11.04 -0.27
C SER A 26 0.51 12.07 0.87
N PRO A 27 0.50 11.66 2.14
CA PRO A 27 0.64 12.57 3.29
C PRO A 27 1.85 13.51 3.17
N GLU A 28 2.96 13.04 2.63
CA GLU A 28 4.22 13.77 2.50
C GLU A 28 4.15 14.93 1.50
N ASP A 29 3.31 14.80 0.46
CA ASP A 29 3.04 15.89 -0.49
C ASP A 29 2.10 16.96 0.07
N LYS A 30 1.38 16.63 1.15
CA LYS A 30 0.32 17.45 1.74
C LYS A 30 0.78 18.26 2.93
N PHE A 31 1.73 17.74 3.70
CA PHE A 31 2.18 18.29 4.97
C PHE A 31 3.71 18.33 5.02
N SER A 32 4.27 19.37 5.63
CA SER A 32 5.71 19.52 5.73
C SER A 32 6.36 18.56 6.74
N TYR A 33 5.59 18.13 7.74
CA TYR A 33 6.02 17.26 8.84
C TYR A 33 4.91 16.27 9.22
N PRO A 34 5.25 15.14 9.86
CA PRO A 34 4.25 14.16 10.29
C PRO A 34 3.38 14.77 11.39
N MET A 35 2.07 14.85 11.14
CA MET A 35 1.12 15.44 12.09
C MET A 35 0.77 14.50 13.25
N LEU A 36 0.95 13.18 13.06
CA LEU A 36 0.66 12.15 14.03
C LEU A 36 1.91 11.30 14.26
N SER A 37 2.05 10.76 15.47
CA SER A 37 3.14 9.84 15.83
C SER A 37 3.14 8.57 14.98
N SER A 38 1.96 8.08 14.56
CA SER A 38 1.86 6.91 13.70
C SER A 38 2.45 7.10 12.30
N TRP A 39 2.65 8.35 11.85
CA TRP A 39 3.26 8.63 10.55
C TRP A 39 4.79 8.59 10.61
N GLU A 40 5.38 8.70 11.79
CA GLU A 40 6.83 8.83 11.99
C GLU A 40 7.61 7.65 11.39
N TYR A 41 7.12 6.42 11.56
CA TYR A 41 7.77 5.21 11.05
C TYR A 41 7.88 5.16 9.51
N GLY A 42 6.93 5.79 8.80
CA GLY A 42 6.84 5.73 7.34
C GLY A 42 7.18 7.04 6.62
N TRP A 43 7.49 8.12 7.35
CA TRP A 43 7.59 9.45 6.78
C TRP A 43 8.83 9.62 5.89
N ARG A 44 8.62 9.97 4.63
CA ARG A 44 9.64 10.22 3.58
C ARG A 44 10.52 9.01 3.28
N LEU A 45 9.98 7.81 3.51
CA LEU A 45 10.70 6.57 3.32
C LEU A 45 10.87 6.20 1.82
N GLY A 46 10.01 6.71 0.94
CA GLY A 46 10.01 6.38 -0.49
C GLY A 46 11.26 6.83 -1.26
N GLY A 47 12.01 7.81 -0.76
CA GLY A 47 13.30 8.21 -1.33
C GLY A 47 14.50 7.42 -0.77
N VAL A 48 14.35 6.79 0.38
CA VAL A 48 15.42 6.07 1.10
C VAL A 48 15.39 4.58 0.76
N ILE A 49 14.19 4.01 0.68
CA ILE A 49 13.97 2.61 0.30
C ILE A 49 13.57 2.59 -1.18
N THR A 50 14.55 2.73 -2.06
CA THR A 50 14.35 2.65 -3.51
C THR A 50 14.13 1.21 -3.96
N GLU A 51 14.57 0.23 -3.17
CA GLU A 51 14.48 -1.19 -3.46
C GLU A 51 13.97 -1.92 -2.22
N GLY A 52 12.84 -2.62 -2.35
CA GLY A 52 12.35 -3.54 -1.35
C GLY A 52 13.27 -4.75 -1.26
N LYS A 53 14.40 -4.62 -0.55
CA LYS A 53 15.33 -5.72 -0.37
C LYS A 53 14.70 -6.74 0.57
N ALA A 54 14.50 -7.95 0.07
CA ALA A 54 14.20 -9.07 0.94
C ALA A 54 15.34 -9.23 1.95
N PRO A 55 15.05 -9.47 3.24
CA PRO A 55 16.11 -9.65 4.22
C PRO A 55 16.95 -10.88 3.87
N ALA A 56 18.28 -10.76 3.97
CA ALA A 56 19.22 -11.84 3.63
C ALA A 56 18.96 -13.13 4.42
N HIS A 57 18.38 -13.03 5.61
CA HIS A 57 18.10 -14.14 6.52
C HIS A 57 16.63 -14.18 6.94
N ALA A 58 15.72 -14.12 5.97
CA ALA A 58 14.30 -14.35 6.22
C ALA A 58 14.04 -15.80 6.66
N LYS A 59 13.10 -16.01 7.60
CA LYS A 59 12.64 -17.37 7.94
C LYS A 59 11.86 -17.95 6.75
N SER A 60 12.32 -19.07 6.21
CA SER A 60 11.64 -19.83 5.17
C SER A 60 10.52 -20.71 5.74
N ARG A 61 9.51 -21.03 4.94
CA ARG A 61 8.33 -21.84 5.35
C ARG A 61 8.46 -23.33 5.01
N ILE A 62 9.68 -23.89 5.06
CA ILE A 62 10.01 -25.26 4.61
C ILE A 62 9.01 -26.31 5.12
N VAL A 63 8.75 -26.36 6.43
CA VAL A 63 7.84 -27.38 6.99
C VAL A 63 6.43 -27.26 6.40
N ARG A 64 5.90 -26.04 6.30
CA ARG A 64 4.58 -25.79 5.74
C ARG A 64 4.52 -26.16 4.26
N ASP A 65 5.58 -25.87 3.53
CA ASP A 65 5.65 -26.04 2.09
C ASP A 65 5.94 -27.49 1.67
N THR A 66 6.55 -28.31 2.55
CA THR A 66 6.93 -29.71 2.23
C THR A 66 6.10 -30.78 2.94
N PHE A 67 5.69 -30.58 4.20
CA PHE A 67 5.00 -31.63 4.97
C PHE A 67 3.50 -31.66 4.73
N TYR A 68 2.92 -30.55 4.27
CA TYR A 68 1.48 -30.40 4.14
C TYR A 68 1.11 -30.15 2.69
N ILE A 69 0.17 -30.95 2.18
CA ILE A 69 -0.44 -30.76 0.87
C ILE A 69 -1.82 -30.14 1.02
N LYS A 70 -2.18 -29.27 0.08
CA LYS A 70 -3.56 -28.78 0.00
C LYS A 70 -4.42 -29.84 -0.67
N ASN A 71 -5.53 -30.17 -0.01
CA ASN A 71 -6.59 -31.08 -0.47
C ASN A 71 -6.20 -32.57 -0.56
N GLY A 72 -6.84 -33.36 0.30
CA GLY A 72 -6.97 -34.81 0.14
C GLY A 72 -5.80 -35.66 0.63
N ILE A 73 -6.03 -36.97 0.60
CA ILE A 73 -5.06 -38.02 0.95
C ILE A 73 -4.08 -38.26 -0.22
N PHE A 74 -4.52 -37.96 -1.45
CA PHE A 74 -3.75 -38.14 -2.67
C PHE A 74 -3.37 -36.78 -3.26
N HIS A 75 -2.08 -36.62 -3.59
CA HIS A 75 -1.55 -35.39 -4.16
C HIS A 75 -2.03 -35.17 -5.60
N HIS A 76 -2.98 -34.25 -5.78
CA HIS A 76 -3.48 -33.81 -7.08
C HIS A 76 -3.15 -32.32 -7.27
N PRO A 77 -2.07 -31.98 -7.97
CA PRO A 77 -1.63 -30.59 -8.10
C PRO A 77 -2.69 -29.77 -8.85
N SER A 78 -3.18 -28.73 -8.20
CA SER A 78 -4.21 -27.84 -8.73
C SER A 78 -3.64 -26.44 -8.99
N LYS A 79 -4.28 -25.68 -9.88
CA LYS A 79 -3.86 -24.29 -10.17
C LYS A 79 -3.95 -23.39 -8.92
N SER A 80 -4.85 -23.71 -7.98
CA SER A 80 -5.02 -23.00 -6.71
C SER A 80 -3.83 -23.15 -5.75
N ASP A 81 -2.99 -24.17 -5.90
CA ASP A 81 -1.87 -24.40 -4.98
C ASP A 81 -0.75 -23.37 -5.16
N LYS A 82 -0.66 -22.77 -6.36
CA LYS A 82 0.35 -21.77 -6.73
C LYS A 82 -0.04 -20.31 -6.41
N LEU A 83 -1.28 -20.07 -5.96
CA LEU A 83 -1.83 -18.72 -5.74
C LEU A 83 -1.68 -18.26 -4.27
N SER A 84 -0.86 -18.93 -3.47
CA SER A 84 -0.84 -18.83 -2.00
C SER A 84 0.45 -18.26 -1.42
#